data_AF-A0A7C6K3B7-F1
#
_entry.id   AF-A0A7C6K3B7-F1
#
_cell.length_a   1.000
_cell.length_b   1.000
_cell.length_c   1.000
_cell.angle_alpha   90.00
_cell.angle_beta   90.00
_cell.angle_gamma   90.00
#
_symmetry.space_group_name_H-M   'P 1'
#
loop_
_entity.id
_entity.type
_entity.pdbx_description
1 polymer ?
#
loop_
_entity_poly.entity_id
_entity_poly.type
_entity_poly.pdbx_seq_one_letter_code
_entity_poly.pdbx_strand_id
1 'polypeptide(L)'
;MEKIEILTPGQRLREIRRKLGVRQEDLAGKNLSKNYISMFENDKRRISIINATYLSQNINEIAKEKGLDFRVASNYFIKSEIDIVKDKCLEWLEQCKKSEVNDNYRVYSNIYGAIFLAEKYELLDILADSYFLKGCYLYNNKLYSCAIIHFSQSLFYYTKNGEIEREGNCYLNMAKVYYKMEYYDLAISYFNLAGATKKIDKEEISYYKALSFYKLKEYRLAKSTLDNILLRDGKTLELENSISKKLTRDEKKTM
;
A
#
# COMPACT_ATOMS: atom_id res chain seq x y z
N MET A 1 9.98 17.54 6.32
CA MET A 1 10.08 16.80 5.05
C MET A 1 10.77 17.70 4.06
N GLU A 2 11.84 17.22 3.42
CA GLU A 2 12.44 17.93 2.28
C GLU A 2 11.38 18.22 1.22
N LYS A 3 11.52 19.32 0.50
CA LYS A 3 10.57 19.72 -0.53
C LYS A 3 10.53 18.65 -1.63
N ILE A 4 9.42 17.92 -1.72
CA ILE A 4 9.22 16.93 -2.79
C ILE A 4 8.95 17.70 -4.09
N GLU A 5 9.99 17.85 -4.91
CA GLU A 5 9.88 18.45 -6.24
C GLU A 5 9.58 17.36 -7.28
N ILE A 6 8.47 17.54 -8.02
CA ILE A 6 8.09 16.69 -9.15
C ILE A 6 8.42 17.48 -10.41
N LEU A 7 9.31 16.93 -11.24
CA LEU A 7 9.80 17.60 -12.43
C LEU A 7 8.97 17.23 -13.65
N THR A 8 8.67 18.22 -14.49
CA THR A 8 8.06 18.02 -15.81
C THR A 8 8.99 17.19 -16.72
N PRO A 9 8.49 16.61 -17.83
CA PRO A 9 9.35 15.97 -18.83
C PRO A 9 10.52 16.84 -19.30
N GLY A 10 10.28 18.13 -19.58
CA GLY A 10 11.30 19.06 -20.01
C GLY A 10 12.34 19.36 -18.93
N GLN A 11 11.89 19.60 -17.69
CA GLN A 11 12.78 19.82 -16.56
C GLN A 11 13.64 18.60 -16.25
N ARG A 12 13.09 17.39 -16.40
CA ARG A 12 13.84 16.13 -16.23
C ARG A 12 14.97 16.00 -17.23
N LEU A 13 14.73 16.33 -18.50
CA LEU A 13 15.80 16.37 -19.50
C LEU A 13 16.85 17.41 -19.15
N ARG A 14 16.43 18.61 -18.74
CA ARG A 14 17.33 19.69 -18.35
C ARG A 14 18.25 19.28 -17.19
N GLU A 15 17.72 18.59 -16.19
CA GLU A 15 18.49 18.06 -15.07
C GLU A 15 19.49 16.99 -15.51
N ILE A 16 19.10 16.05 -16.38
CA ILE A 16 20.03 15.08 -16.96
C ILE A 16 21.14 15.80 -17.74
N ARG A 17 20.79 16.78 -18.57
CA ARG A 17 21.75 17.57 -19.34
C ARG A 17 22.77 18.26 -18.43
N ARG A 18 22.31 18.86 -17.33
CA ARG A 18 23.17 19.52 -16.33
C ARG A 18 24.08 18.51 -15.64
N LYS A 19 23.55 17.36 -15.22
CA LYS A 19 24.35 16.26 -14.62
C LYS A 19 25.43 15.75 -15.57
N LEU A 20 25.12 15.68 -16.87
CA LEU A 20 26.10 15.32 -17.90
C LEU A 20 27.07 16.46 -18.22
N GLY A 21 26.77 17.71 -17.85
CA GLY A 21 27.59 18.87 -18.18
C GLY A 21 27.71 19.12 -19.68
N VAL A 22 26.62 18.92 -20.45
CA VAL A 22 26.61 19.06 -21.92
C VAL A 22 25.68 20.18 -22.40
N ARG A 23 25.89 20.63 -23.63
CA ARG A 23 25.05 21.62 -24.32
C ARG A 23 23.81 20.94 -24.92
N GLN A 24 22.81 21.73 -25.27
CA GLN A 24 21.60 21.22 -25.94
C GLN A 24 21.92 20.62 -27.33
N GLU A 25 22.96 21.13 -27.99
CA GLU A 25 23.45 20.63 -29.28
C GLU A 25 24.01 19.21 -29.15
N ASP A 26 24.73 18.92 -28.07
CA ASP A 26 25.30 17.59 -27.80
C ASP A 26 24.18 16.56 -27.58
N LEU A 27 23.11 16.93 -26.87
CA LEU A 27 21.94 16.06 -26.67
C LEU A 27 21.11 15.86 -27.94
N ALA A 28 21.06 16.87 -28.81
CA ALA A 28 20.32 16.80 -30.06
C ALA A 28 20.92 15.76 -31.02
N GLY A 29 22.26 15.64 -31.03
CA GLY A 29 22.98 14.71 -31.89
C GLY A 29 22.65 14.92 -33.36
N LYS A 30 22.54 13.84 -34.14
CA LYS A 30 22.22 13.89 -35.57
C LYS A 30 20.71 13.89 -35.87
N ASN A 31 19.89 13.44 -34.92
CA ASN A 31 18.48 13.11 -35.17
C ASN A 31 17.50 14.20 -34.71
N LEU A 32 17.93 15.12 -33.84
CA LEU A 32 17.11 16.22 -33.33
C LEU A 32 17.82 17.54 -33.58
N SER A 33 17.08 18.66 -33.50
CA SER A 33 17.67 19.99 -33.55
C SER A 33 17.87 20.56 -32.15
N LYS A 34 18.86 21.43 -31.97
CA LYS A 34 19.03 22.23 -30.73
C LYS A 34 17.72 22.92 -30.31
N ASN A 35 17.00 23.49 -31.28
CA ASN A 35 15.73 24.16 -31.02
C ASN A 35 14.67 23.17 -30.51
N TYR A 36 14.64 21.94 -31.04
CA TYR A 36 13.76 20.88 -30.52
C TYR A 36 14.04 20.59 -29.05
N ILE A 37 15.31 20.39 -28.68
CA ILE A 37 15.73 20.15 -27.29
C ILE A 37 15.35 21.34 -26.41
N SER A 38 15.61 22.57 -26.85
CA SER A 38 15.23 23.78 -26.11
C SER A 38 13.73 23.89 -25.89
N MET A 39 12.91 23.67 -26.92
CA MET A 39 11.45 23.71 -26.80
C MET A 39 10.94 22.63 -25.85
N PHE A 40 11.50 21.42 -25.92
CA PHE A 40 11.15 20.33 -25.01
C PHE A 40 11.57 20.61 -23.57
N GLU A 41 12.80 21.08 -23.33
CA GLU A 41 13.30 21.43 -21.98
C GLU A 41 12.48 22.54 -21.30
N ASN A 42 11.75 23.34 -22.07
CA ASN A 42 10.86 24.40 -21.57
C ASN A 42 9.39 24.00 -21.61
N ASP A 43 9.08 22.71 -21.79
CA ASP A 43 7.73 22.14 -21.87
C ASP A 43 6.83 22.76 -22.95
N LYS A 44 7.43 23.46 -23.93
CA LYS A 44 6.74 24.08 -25.07
C LYS A 44 6.44 23.09 -26.20
N ARG A 45 7.00 21.88 -26.15
CA ARG A 45 6.81 20.83 -27.15
C ARG A 45 6.74 19.46 -26.49
N ARG A 46 5.80 18.61 -26.92
CA ARG A 46 5.75 17.19 -26.54
C ARG A 46 6.74 16.36 -27.36
N ILE A 47 7.21 15.25 -26.78
CA ILE A 47 8.12 14.31 -27.43
C ILE A 47 7.38 13.07 -27.92
N SER A 48 7.76 12.55 -29.09
CA SER A 48 7.28 11.26 -29.58
C SER A 48 8.11 10.11 -29.01
N ILE A 49 7.57 8.89 -28.99
CA ILE A 49 8.31 7.70 -28.54
C ILE A 49 9.62 7.48 -29.32
N ILE A 50 9.60 7.75 -30.62
CA ILE A 50 10.77 7.65 -31.50
C ILE A 50 11.85 8.63 -31.06
N ASN A 51 11.50 9.91 -30.87
CA ASN A 51 12.45 10.94 -30.46
C ASN A 51 12.93 10.73 -29.01
N ALA A 52 12.07 10.25 -28.12
CA ALA A 52 12.45 9.89 -26.76
C ALA A 52 13.45 8.72 -26.73
N THR A 53 13.33 7.78 -27.67
CA THR A 53 14.26 6.65 -27.82
C THR A 53 15.61 7.12 -28.31
N TYR A 54 15.66 7.97 -29.34
CA TYR A 54 16.91 8.58 -29.78
C TYR A 54 17.59 9.37 -28.67
N LEU A 55 16.82 10.15 -27.92
CA LEU A 55 17.35 10.95 -26.82
C LEU A 55 17.90 10.06 -25.70
N SER A 56 17.18 9.00 -25.32
CA SER A 56 17.63 8.01 -24.32
C SER A 56 18.92 7.31 -24.75
N GLN A 57 19.02 6.88 -26.01
CA GLN A 57 20.24 6.25 -26.54
C GLN A 57 21.43 7.22 -26.46
N ASN A 58 21.28 8.43 -27.00
CA ASN A 58 22.35 9.44 -27.01
C ASN A 58 22.79 9.81 -25.58
N ILE A 59 21.84 10.00 -24.65
CA ILE A 59 22.15 10.27 -23.23
C ILE A 59 22.95 9.12 -22.60
N ASN A 60 22.54 7.88 -22.85
CA ASN A 60 23.21 6.71 -22.27
C ASN A 60 24.61 6.48 -22.86
N GLU A 61 24.80 6.80 -24.14
CA GLU A 61 26.11 6.79 -24.80
C GLU A 61 27.03 7.84 -24.17
N ILE A 62 26.58 9.10 -24.06
CA ILE A 62 27.33 10.19 -23.41
C ILE A 62 27.65 9.85 -21.94
N ALA A 63 26.70 9.28 -21.19
CA ALA A 63 26.91 8.86 -19.81
C ALA A 63 28.02 7.81 -19.73
N LYS A 64 27.99 6.81 -20.62
CA LYS A 64 29.01 5.76 -20.70
C LYS A 64 30.38 6.32 -21.06
N GLU A 65 30.48 7.22 -22.04
CA GLU A 65 31.74 7.88 -22.43
C GLU A 65 32.35 8.69 -21.29
N LYS A 66 31.51 9.30 -20.45
CA LYS A 66 31.92 10.05 -19.26
C LYS A 66 32.16 9.17 -18.03
N GLY A 67 31.99 7.85 -18.13
CA GLY A 67 32.14 6.93 -17.00
C GLY A 67 31.08 7.10 -15.91
N LEU A 68 29.91 7.63 -16.24
CA LEU A 68 28.80 7.81 -15.30
C LEU A 68 27.93 6.55 -15.26
N ASP A 69 27.73 6.00 -14.07
CA ASP A 69 26.92 4.80 -13.86
C ASP A 69 25.43 5.14 -13.70
N PHE A 70 24.79 5.59 -14.78
CA PHE A 70 23.33 5.66 -14.85
C PHE A 70 22.82 5.44 -16.26
N ARG A 71 21.55 5.02 -16.35
CA ARG A 71 20.83 4.89 -17.61
C ARG A 71 19.46 5.53 -17.50
N VAL A 72 19.01 6.09 -18.62
CA VAL A 72 17.69 6.71 -18.76
C VAL A 72 16.93 5.93 -19.82
N ALA A 73 15.74 5.44 -19.48
CA ALA A 73 14.84 4.77 -20.42
C ALA A 73 14.00 5.80 -21.19
N SER A 74 13.62 5.48 -22.44
CA SER A 74 12.83 6.36 -23.31
C SER A 74 11.51 6.80 -22.66
N ASN A 75 10.85 5.89 -21.96
CA ASN A 75 9.57 6.16 -21.28
C ASN A 75 9.67 7.27 -20.24
N TYR A 76 10.86 7.53 -19.69
CA TYR A 76 11.09 8.60 -18.73
C TYR A 76 10.70 9.96 -19.34
N PHE A 77 10.99 10.22 -20.61
CA PHE A 77 10.63 11.51 -21.23
C PHE A 77 9.16 11.63 -21.65
N ILE A 78 8.40 10.53 -21.57
CA ILE A 78 7.02 10.45 -22.04
C ILE A 78 6.05 10.46 -20.85
N LYS A 79 6.44 9.82 -19.74
CA LYS A 79 5.66 9.79 -18.51
C LYS A 79 5.24 11.19 -18.11
N SER A 80 3.96 11.37 -17.83
CA SER A 80 3.44 12.60 -17.25
C SER A 80 3.95 12.80 -15.83
N GLU A 81 3.72 13.99 -15.26
CA GLU A 81 3.99 14.21 -13.83
C GLU A 81 3.20 13.24 -12.95
N ILE A 82 1.95 12.95 -13.33
CA ILE A 82 1.08 11.99 -12.63
C ILE A 82 1.70 10.60 -12.65
N ASP A 83 2.23 10.14 -13.79
CA ASP A 83 2.88 8.82 -13.88
C ASP A 83 4.11 8.74 -12.96
N ILE A 84 4.91 9.81 -12.90
CA ILE A 84 6.09 9.88 -12.03
C ILE A 84 5.69 9.88 -10.55
N VAL A 85 4.63 10.59 -10.20
CA VAL A 85 4.09 10.57 -8.85
C VAL A 85 3.60 9.18 -8.48
N LYS A 86 2.86 8.51 -9.38
CA LYS A 86 2.39 7.14 -9.18
C LYS A 86 3.55 6.18 -8.95
N ASP A 87 4.56 6.19 -9.83
CA ASP A 87 5.75 5.34 -9.68
C ASP A 87 6.43 5.54 -8.32
N LYS A 88 6.64 6.81 -7.94
CA LYS A 88 7.32 7.19 -6.69
C LYS A 88 6.53 6.74 -5.47
N CYS A 89 5.22 6.94 -5.46
CA CYS A 89 4.36 6.46 -4.37
C CYS A 89 4.40 4.94 -4.27
N LEU A 90 4.27 4.22 -5.40
CA LEU A 90 4.31 2.76 -5.41
C LEU A 90 5.65 2.22 -4.92
N GLU A 91 6.77 2.83 -5.33
CA GLU A 91 8.10 2.50 -4.84
C GLU A 91 8.20 2.67 -3.32
N TRP A 92 7.75 3.81 -2.79
CA TRP A 92 7.73 4.07 -1.35
C TRP A 92 6.89 3.07 -0.57
N LEU A 93 5.68 2.75 -1.06
CA LEU A 93 4.80 1.77 -0.41
C LEU A 93 5.42 0.36 -0.44
N GLU A 94 6.08 -0.01 -1.53
CA GLU A 94 6.75 -1.30 -1.66
C GLU A 94 7.97 -1.42 -0.73
N GLN A 95 8.77 -0.35 -0.61
CA GLN A 95 9.85 -0.27 0.37
C GLN A 95 9.31 -0.43 1.80
N CYS A 96 8.15 0.15 2.11
CA CYS A 96 7.51 -0.01 3.40
C CYS A 96 7.08 -1.45 3.65
N LYS A 97 6.55 -2.18 2.65
CA LYS A 97 6.16 -3.58 2.83
C LYS A 97 7.35 -4.51 3.11
N LYS A 98 8.54 -4.18 2.59
CA LYS A 98 9.78 -4.95 2.73
C LYS A 98 10.64 -4.54 3.92
N SER A 99 10.33 -3.43 4.59
CA SER A 99 11.19 -2.89 5.64
C SER A 99 11.18 -3.77 6.88
N GLU A 100 12.36 -3.97 7.47
CA GLU A 100 12.50 -4.59 8.79
C GLU A 100 11.92 -3.69 9.89
N VAL A 101 11.57 -4.31 11.02
CA VAL A 101 10.82 -3.69 12.14
C VAL A 101 11.47 -2.42 12.73
N ASN A 102 12.78 -2.22 12.52
CA ASN A 102 13.55 -1.16 13.18
C ASN A 102 13.64 0.17 12.40
N ASP A 103 13.12 0.27 11.17
CA ASP A 103 13.16 1.52 10.37
C ASP A 103 11.82 2.27 10.34
N ASN A 104 11.24 2.49 11.52
CA ASN A 104 9.95 3.16 11.66
C ASN A 104 9.94 4.57 11.07
N TYR A 105 11.03 5.33 11.22
CA TYR A 105 11.11 6.70 10.70
C TYR A 105 10.97 6.72 9.16
N ARG A 106 11.74 5.89 8.44
CA ARG A 106 11.67 5.82 6.98
C ARG A 106 10.30 5.35 6.52
N VAL A 107 9.75 4.31 7.16
CA VAL A 107 8.42 3.79 6.83
C VAL A 107 7.37 4.89 6.95
N TYR A 108 7.29 5.58 8.09
CA TYR A 108 6.30 6.63 8.26
C TYR A 108 6.55 7.80 7.30
N SER A 109 7.80 8.22 7.10
CA SER A 109 8.14 9.28 6.13
C SER A 109 7.66 8.94 4.72
N ASN A 110 7.90 7.71 4.25
CA ASN A 110 7.47 7.24 2.94
C ASN A 110 5.94 7.18 2.82
N ILE A 111 5.24 6.66 3.82
CA ILE A 111 3.77 6.61 3.85
C ILE A 111 3.18 8.02 3.84
N TYR A 112 3.69 8.95 4.67
CA TYR A 112 3.22 10.34 4.68
C TYR A 112 3.51 11.06 3.38
N GLY A 113 4.69 10.82 2.77
CA GLY A 113 5.02 11.32 1.44
C GLY A 113 4.04 10.81 0.37
N ALA A 114 3.70 9.52 0.41
CA ALA A 114 2.74 8.92 -0.52
C ALA A 114 1.34 9.51 -0.35
N ILE A 115 0.85 9.66 0.89
CA ILE A 115 -0.46 10.30 1.18
C ILE A 115 -0.46 11.74 0.63
N PHE A 116 0.55 12.53 0.96
CA PHE A 116 0.64 13.93 0.53
C PHE A 116 0.60 14.07 -1.00
N LEU A 117 1.37 13.24 -1.71
CA LEU A 117 1.38 13.25 -3.17
C LEU A 117 0.07 12.72 -3.75
N ALA A 118 -0.49 11.66 -3.19
CA ALA A 118 -1.73 11.08 -3.67
C ALA A 118 -2.91 12.04 -3.50
N GLU A 119 -2.98 12.78 -2.40
CA GLU A 119 -3.98 13.85 -2.21
C GLU A 119 -3.78 14.99 -3.21
N LYS A 120 -2.55 15.48 -3.35
CA LYS A 120 -2.23 16.59 -4.25
C LYS A 120 -2.55 16.29 -5.73
N TYR A 121 -2.37 15.04 -6.15
CA TYR A 121 -2.59 14.61 -7.54
C TYR A 121 -3.85 13.75 -7.72
N GLU A 122 -4.74 13.72 -6.72
CA GLU A 122 -6.04 13.03 -6.75
C GLU A 122 -5.95 11.52 -7.10
N LEU A 123 -4.92 10.84 -6.59
CA LEU A 123 -4.64 9.42 -6.81
C LEU A 123 -5.36 8.56 -5.76
N LEU A 124 -6.68 8.40 -5.91
CA LEU A 124 -7.54 7.78 -4.90
C LEU A 124 -7.16 6.33 -4.55
N ASP A 125 -6.68 5.56 -5.52
CA ASP A 125 -6.20 4.19 -5.35
C ASP A 125 -4.97 4.14 -4.44
N ILE A 126 -3.96 4.96 -4.73
CA ILE A 126 -2.73 5.07 -3.94
C ILE A 126 -3.03 5.64 -2.56
N LEU A 127 -3.97 6.58 -2.46
CA LEU A 127 -4.37 7.16 -1.19
C LEU A 127 -4.99 6.09 -0.28
N ALA A 128 -5.88 5.26 -0.82
CA ALA A 128 -6.45 4.12 -0.11
C ALA A 128 -5.36 3.13 0.35
N ASP A 129 -4.46 2.72 -0.56
CA ASP A 129 -3.34 1.81 -0.25
C ASP A 129 -2.43 2.36 0.84
N SER A 130 -2.16 3.68 0.81
CA SER A 130 -1.32 4.34 1.80
C SER A 130 -1.97 4.36 3.18
N TYR A 131 -3.27 4.68 3.26
CA TYR A 131 -4.03 4.63 4.50
C TYR A 131 -4.12 3.21 5.07
N PHE A 132 -4.38 2.21 4.22
CA PHE A 132 -4.40 0.81 4.62
C PHE A 132 -3.06 0.37 5.24
N LEU A 133 -1.96 0.65 4.54
CA LEU A 133 -0.63 0.28 4.98
C LEU A 133 -0.26 0.96 6.31
N LYS A 134 -0.63 2.24 6.47
CA LYS A 134 -0.46 2.97 7.73
C LYS A 134 -1.25 2.31 8.87
N GLY A 135 -2.49 1.90 8.61
CA GLY A 135 -3.31 1.15 9.56
C GLY A 135 -2.62 -0.14 10.02
N CYS A 136 -2.08 -0.93 9.10
CA CYS A 136 -1.32 -2.15 9.41
C CYS A 136 -0.11 -1.87 10.30
N TYR A 137 0.67 -0.84 9.99
CA TYR A 137 1.82 -0.44 10.79
C TYR A 137 1.43 0.00 12.20
N LEU A 138 0.37 0.81 12.33
CA LEU A 138 -0.14 1.23 13.63
C LEU A 138 -0.67 0.06 14.45
N TYR A 139 -1.36 -0.90 13.81
CA TYR A 139 -1.82 -2.12 14.47
C TYR A 139 -0.66 -2.95 15.01
N ASN A 140 0.39 -3.15 14.21
CA ASN A 140 1.59 -3.90 14.62
C ASN A 140 2.33 -3.21 15.78
N ASN A 141 2.30 -1.88 15.82
CA ASN A 141 2.83 -1.07 16.92
C ASN A 141 1.86 -0.93 18.11
N LYS A 142 0.76 -1.69 18.14
CA LYS A 142 -0.27 -1.70 19.20
C LYS A 142 -1.02 -0.37 19.38
N LEU A 143 -0.94 0.53 18.39
CA LEU A 143 -1.66 1.81 18.35
C LEU A 143 -3.05 1.63 17.75
N TYR A 144 -3.88 0.84 18.43
CA TYR A 144 -5.17 0.34 17.91
C TYR A 144 -6.17 1.44 17.57
N SER A 145 -6.33 2.45 18.44
CA SER A 145 -7.21 3.59 18.19
C SER A 145 -6.78 4.44 16.99
N CYS A 146 -5.48 4.47 16.67
CA CYS A 146 -5.00 5.13 15.47
C CYS A 146 -5.18 4.24 14.23
N ALA A 147 -4.95 2.93 14.37
CA ALA A 147 -5.12 1.97 13.28
C ALA A 147 -6.54 1.97 12.72
N ILE A 148 -7.56 2.01 13.60
CA ILE A 148 -8.97 2.01 13.17
C ILE A 148 -9.31 3.24 12.30
N ILE A 149 -8.77 4.42 12.62
CA ILE A 149 -9.00 5.65 11.85
C ILE A 149 -8.47 5.47 10.42
N HIS A 150 -7.26 4.93 10.28
CA HIS A 150 -6.62 4.78 8.97
C HIS A 150 -7.25 3.65 8.14
N PHE A 151 -7.69 2.55 8.77
CA PHE A 151 -8.50 1.55 8.07
C PHE A 151 -9.85 2.11 7.60
N SER A 152 -10.46 3.01 8.38
CA SER A 152 -11.73 3.65 8.01
C SER A 152 -11.54 4.61 6.82
N GLN A 153 -10.44 5.37 6.80
CA GLN A 153 -10.07 6.21 5.66
C GLN A 153 -9.82 5.37 4.40
N SER A 154 -9.08 4.27 4.54
CA SER A 154 -8.86 3.34 3.44
C SER A 154 -10.16 2.73 2.90
N LEU A 155 -11.06 2.31 3.80
CA LEU A 155 -12.37 1.75 3.44
C LEU A 155 -13.18 2.75 2.62
N PHE A 156 -13.24 4.02 3.06
CA PHE A 156 -13.95 5.08 2.33
C PHE A 156 -13.52 5.16 0.86
N TYR A 157 -12.22 5.16 0.59
CA TYR A 157 -11.71 5.25 -0.79
C TYR A 157 -11.89 3.95 -1.57
N TYR A 158 -11.72 2.77 -0.95
CA TYR A 158 -11.98 1.51 -1.65
C TYR A 158 -13.46 1.34 -2.03
N THR A 159 -14.39 1.69 -1.14
CA THR A 159 -15.82 1.70 -1.45
C THR A 159 -16.15 2.68 -2.57
N LYS A 160 -15.54 3.88 -2.57
CA LYS A 160 -15.72 4.85 -3.65
C LYS A 160 -15.23 4.32 -5.01
N ASN A 161 -14.17 3.49 -5.01
CA ASN A 161 -13.58 2.93 -6.21
C ASN A 161 -14.18 1.56 -6.62
N GLY A 162 -15.07 0.96 -5.82
CA GLY A 162 -15.66 -0.35 -6.08
C GLY A 162 -14.70 -1.53 -5.85
N GLU A 163 -13.67 -1.35 -5.02
CA GLU A 163 -12.63 -2.35 -4.73
C GLU A 163 -13.06 -3.35 -3.65
N ILE A 164 -14.10 -4.15 -3.94
CA ILE A 164 -14.80 -5.03 -2.97
C ILE A 164 -13.85 -5.92 -2.15
N GLU A 165 -12.78 -6.44 -2.77
CA GLU A 165 -11.80 -7.27 -2.08
C GLU A 165 -11.01 -6.49 -1.02
N ARG A 166 -10.59 -5.28 -1.38
CA ARG A 166 -9.83 -4.40 -0.49
C ARG A 166 -10.72 -3.80 0.62
N GLU A 167 -12.00 -3.58 0.33
CA GLU A 167 -13.01 -3.27 1.36
C GLU A 167 -13.13 -4.41 2.40
N GLY A 168 -13.20 -5.65 1.93
CA GLY A 168 -13.18 -6.85 2.78
C GLY A 168 -11.95 -6.91 3.70
N ASN A 169 -10.78 -6.61 3.15
CA ASN A 169 -9.53 -6.53 3.91
C ASN A 169 -9.57 -5.42 4.97
N CYS A 170 -10.21 -4.28 4.69
CA CYS A 170 -10.41 -3.23 5.70
C CYS A 170 -11.28 -3.74 6.85
N TYR A 171 -12.44 -4.33 6.55
CA TYR A 171 -13.32 -4.89 7.60
C TYR A 171 -12.62 -5.95 8.44
N LEU A 172 -11.85 -6.85 7.81
CA LEU A 172 -11.08 -7.88 8.51
C LEU A 172 -10.07 -7.27 9.49
N ASN A 173 -9.32 -6.27 9.06
CA ASN A 173 -8.33 -5.61 9.91
C ASN A 173 -8.98 -4.76 11.02
N MET A 174 -10.08 -4.08 10.73
CA MET A 174 -10.88 -3.39 11.75
C MET A 174 -11.42 -4.36 12.80
N ALA A 175 -11.90 -5.54 12.39
CA ALA A 175 -12.35 -6.58 13.30
C ALA A 175 -11.21 -7.06 14.23
N LYS A 176 -10.02 -7.30 13.67
CA LYS A 176 -8.81 -7.64 14.46
C LYS A 176 -8.43 -6.53 15.44
N VAL A 177 -8.55 -5.26 15.05
CA VAL A 177 -8.34 -4.10 15.94
C VAL A 177 -9.33 -4.12 17.09
N TYR A 178 -10.63 -4.24 16.82
CA TYR A 178 -11.66 -4.27 17.86
C TYR A 178 -11.50 -5.47 18.80
N TYR A 179 -11.11 -6.63 18.28
CA TYR A 179 -10.76 -7.79 19.10
C TYR A 179 -9.61 -7.48 20.07
N LYS A 180 -8.55 -6.81 19.60
CA LYS A 180 -7.41 -6.41 20.45
C LYS A 180 -7.77 -5.35 21.49
N MET A 181 -8.77 -4.52 21.20
CA MET A 181 -9.33 -3.54 22.14
C MET A 181 -10.41 -4.14 23.05
N GLU A 182 -10.64 -5.45 22.99
CA GLU A 182 -11.64 -6.19 23.78
C GLU A 182 -13.10 -5.82 23.50
N TYR A 183 -13.37 -5.14 22.37
CA TYR A 183 -14.72 -4.87 21.88
C TYR A 183 -15.24 -6.05 21.05
N TYR A 184 -15.47 -7.18 21.69
CA TYR A 184 -15.73 -8.47 21.04
C TYR A 184 -17.00 -8.48 20.17
N ASP A 185 -18.10 -7.87 20.61
CA ASP A 185 -19.35 -7.78 19.83
C ASP A 185 -19.16 -7.01 18.52
N LEU A 186 -18.40 -5.90 18.61
CA LEU A 186 -18.06 -5.08 17.45
C LEU A 186 -17.11 -5.82 16.52
N ALA A 187 -16.12 -6.54 17.08
CA ALA A 187 -15.23 -7.40 16.30
C ALA A 187 -16.02 -8.44 15.50
N ILE A 188 -16.98 -9.14 16.13
CA ILE A 188 -17.87 -10.11 15.45
C ILE A 188 -18.64 -9.44 14.30
N SER A 189 -19.20 -8.26 14.54
CA SER A 189 -19.93 -7.50 13.52
C SER A 189 -19.05 -7.20 12.29
N TYR A 190 -17.83 -6.73 12.51
CA TYR A 190 -16.88 -6.44 11.43
C TYR A 190 -16.35 -7.71 10.74
N PHE A 191 -16.18 -8.81 11.47
CA PHE A 191 -15.87 -10.12 10.87
C PHE A 191 -16.98 -10.61 9.94
N ASN A 192 -18.26 -10.38 10.30
CA ASN A 192 -19.39 -10.71 9.44
C ASN A 192 -19.39 -9.85 8.16
N LEU A 193 -19.09 -8.54 8.27
CA LEU A 193 -18.95 -7.66 7.11
C LEU A 193 -17.81 -8.12 6.19
N ALA A 194 -16.65 -8.48 6.76
CA ALA A 194 -15.54 -9.04 5.99
C ALA A 194 -15.94 -10.34 5.27
N GLY A 195 -16.63 -11.25 5.96
CA GLY A 195 -17.07 -12.54 5.39
C GLY A 195 -18.15 -12.44 4.31
N ALA A 196 -18.90 -11.33 4.29
CA ALA A 196 -19.84 -11.04 3.21
C ALA A 196 -19.11 -10.70 1.89
N THR A 197 -17.87 -10.21 1.97
CA THR A 197 -17.01 -10.05 0.80
C THR A 197 -16.46 -11.43 0.40
N LYS A 198 -16.92 -11.98 -0.73
CA LYS A 198 -16.73 -13.40 -1.15
C LYS A 198 -15.26 -13.85 -1.35
N LYS A 199 -14.27 -13.02 -1.02
CA LYS A 199 -12.85 -13.19 -1.34
C LYS A 199 -11.93 -13.27 -0.11
N ILE A 200 -12.48 -13.16 1.10
CA ILE A 200 -11.69 -13.24 2.34
C ILE A 200 -11.69 -14.68 2.87
N ASP A 201 -10.57 -15.07 3.48
CA ASP A 201 -10.43 -16.35 4.17
C ASP A 201 -11.49 -16.51 5.27
N LYS A 202 -12.43 -17.43 5.03
CA LYS A 202 -13.54 -17.71 5.93
C LYS A 202 -13.08 -18.47 7.18
N GLU A 203 -11.97 -19.20 7.11
CA GLU A 203 -11.44 -19.94 8.26
C GLU A 203 -10.83 -18.98 9.28
N GLU A 204 -10.02 -18.01 8.82
CA GLU A 204 -9.49 -16.96 9.70
C GLU A 204 -10.63 -16.17 10.39
N ILE A 205 -11.65 -15.77 9.62
CA ILE A 205 -12.84 -15.10 10.16
C ILE A 205 -13.53 -15.95 11.23
N SER A 206 -13.75 -17.24 10.96
CA SER A 206 -14.42 -18.15 11.88
C SER A 206 -13.62 -18.36 13.16
N TYR A 207 -12.30 -18.47 13.05
CA TYR A 207 -11.39 -18.59 14.19
C TYR A 207 -11.48 -17.37 15.11
N TYR A 208 -11.37 -16.15 14.57
CA TYR A 208 -11.46 -14.96 15.41
C TYR A 208 -12.86 -14.72 15.98
N LYS A 209 -13.93 -15.06 15.24
CA LYS A 209 -15.29 -15.03 15.81
C LYS A 209 -15.44 -15.99 16.98
N ALA A 210 -14.93 -17.21 16.86
CA ALA A 210 -14.94 -18.18 17.97
C ALA A 210 -14.14 -17.67 19.18
N LEU A 211 -12.98 -17.03 18.96
CA LEU A 211 -12.24 -16.37 20.02
C LEU A 211 -13.05 -15.28 20.71
N SER A 212 -13.75 -14.43 19.95
CA SER A 212 -14.62 -13.39 20.49
C SER A 212 -15.74 -13.98 21.34
N PHE A 213 -16.47 -14.98 20.83
CA PHE A 213 -17.51 -15.68 21.59
C PHE A 213 -16.96 -16.34 22.86
N TYR A 214 -15.79 -16.96 22.80
CA TYR A 214 -15.13 -17.53 23.97
C TYR A 214 -14.82 -16.46 25.03
N LYS A 215 -14.35 -15.27 24.62
CA LYS A 215 -14.08 -14.14 25.52
C LYS A 215 -15.35 -13.57 26.15
N LEU A 216 -16.46 -13.60 25.42
CA LEU A 216 -17.80 -13.25 25.91
C LEU A 216 -18.43 -14.36 26.79
N LYS A 217 -17.74 -15.50 26.99
CA LYS A 217 -18.24 -16.69 27.70
C LYS A 217 -19.41 -17.39 27.00
N GLU A 218 -19.62 -17.13 25.72
CA GLU A 218 -20.63 -17.78 24.89
C GLU A 218 -20.07 -19.09 24.31
N TYR A 219 -19.71 -20.02 25.19
CA TYR A 219 -18.92 -21.22 24.83
C TYR A 219 -19.61 -22.12 23.79
N ARG A 220 -20.95 -22.19 23.81
CA ARG A 220 -21.72 -22.96 22.81
C ARG A 220 -21.59 -22.37 21.42
N LEU A 221 -21.70 -21.05 21.29
CA LEU A 221 -21.53 -20.33 20.03
C LEU A 221 -20.08 -20.38 19.55
N ALA A 222 -19.12 -20.27 20.47
CA ALA A 222 -17.71 -20.45 20.16
C ALA A 222 -17.43 -21.82 19.55
N LYS A 223 -17.96 -22.89 20.16
CA LYS A 223 -17.82 -24.27 19.64
C LYS A 223 -18.47 -24.42 18.25
N SER A 224 -19.74 -24.03 18.13
CA SER A 224 -20.47 -24.09 16.86
C SER A 224 -19.78 -23.31 15.73
N THR A 225 -19.14 -22.18 16.06
CA THR A 225 -18.37 -21.40 15.08
C THR A 225 -17.09 -22.12 14.65
N LEU A 226 -16.36 -22.75 15.58
CA LEU A 226 -15.16 -23.54 15.29
C LEU A 226 -15.44 -24.78 14.44
N ASP A 227 -16.60 -25.41 14.63
CA ASP A 227 -16.97 -26.60 13.86
C ASP A 227 -17.08 -26.33 12.35
N ASN A 228 -17.19 -25.06 11.94
CA ASN A 228 -17.18 -24.66 10.53
C ASN A 228 -15.76 -24.55 9.92
N ILE A 229 -14.70 -24.71 10.71
CA ILE A 229 -13.30 -24.67 10.25
C ILE A 229 -12.89 -26.08 9.82
N LEU A 230 -12.52 -26.25 8.55
CA LEU A 230 -12.16 -27.55 7.99
C LEU A 230 -10.73 -27.94 8.38
N LEU A 231 -9.79 -26.99 8.29
CA LEU A 231 -8.38 -27.21 8.60
C LEU A 231 -8.07 -26.74 10.03
N ARG A 232 -8.00 -27.68 10.97
CA ARG A 232 -7.67 -27.38 12.37
C ARG A 232 -6.16 -27.34 12.56
N ASP A 233 -5.63 -26.13 12.72
CA ASP A 233 -4.24 -25.91 13.14
C ASP A 233 -4.08 -26.01 14.67
N GLY A 234 -2.84 -25.89 15.16
CA GLY A 234 -2.55 -25.99 16.60
C GLY A 234 -3.34 -24.97 17.45
N LYS A 235 -3.51 -23.74 16.94
CA LYS A 235 -4.25 -22.68 17.65
C LYS A 235 -5.74 -23.01 17.75
N THR A 236 -6.30 -23.55 16.68
CA THR A 236 -7.71 -23.98 16.62
C THR A 236 -7.97 -25.10 17.62
N LEU A 237 -7.08 -26.10 17.69
CA LEU A 237 -7.17 -27.21 18.64
C LEU A 237 -7.01 -26.75 20.10
N GLU A 238 -6.11 -25.81 20.38
CA GLU A 238 -5.95 -25.23 21.72
C GLU A 238 -7.22 -24.50 22.19
N LEU A 239 -7.84 -23.73 21.30
CA LEU A 239 -9.09 -23.03 21.61
C LEU A 239 -10.25 -24.02 21.83
N GLU A 240 -10.38 -25.03 20.98
CA GLU A 240 -11.39 -26.08 21.11
C GLU A 240 -11.29 -26.82 22.45
N ASN A 241 -10.07 -27.19 22.85
CA ASN A 241 -9.80 -27.80 24.15
C ASN A 241 -10.20 -26.87 25.31
N SER A 242 -9.93 -25.56 25.18
CA SER A 242 -10.28 -24.56 26.17
C SER A 242 -11.79 -24.40 26.31
N ILE A 243 -12.52 -24.36 25.19
CA ILE A 243 -13.99 -24.31 25.15
C ILE A 243 -14.59 -25.57 25.80
N SER A 244 -14.11 -26.75 25.43
CA SER A 244 -14.62 -28.03 25.94
C SER A 244 -14.45 -28.16 27.47
N LYS A 245 -13.32 -27.69 28.01
CA LYS A 245 -13.09 -27.63 29.47
C LYS A 245 -14.05 -26.69 30.20
N LYS A 246 -14.54 -25.63 29.54
CA LYS A 246 -15.50 -24.68 30.14
C LYS A 246 -16.92 -25.25 30.11
N LEU A 247 -17.35 -25.79 28.98
CA LEU A 247 -18.66 -26.43 28.84
C LEU A 247 -18.88 -27.55 29.87
N THR A 248 -17.90 -28.45 30.03
CA THR A 248 -17.97 -29.54 31.02
C THR A 248 -18.01 -29.07 32.47
N ARG A 249 -17.48 -27.87 32.78
CA ARG A 249 -17.57 -27.28 34.12
C ARG A 249 -18.90 -26.61 34.37
N ASP A 250 -19.47 -25.96 33.36
CA ASP A 250 -20.77 -25.30 33.46
C ASP A 250 -21.90 -26.34 33.58
N GLU A 251 -21.82 -27.44 32.84
CA GLU A 251 -22.74 -28.59 32.97
C GLU A 251 -22.74 -29.15 34.40
N LYS A 252 -21.56 -29.32 35.01
CA LYS A 252 -21.41 -29.77 36.41
C LYS A 252 -21.91 -28.79 37.47
N LYS A 253 -22.09 -27.50 37.14
CA LYS A 253 -22.64 -26.49 38.07
C LYS A 253 -24.16 -26.38 37.98
N THR A 254 -24.76 -26.91 36.91
CA THR A 254 -26.21 -26.85 36.68
C THR A 254 -26.91 -28.16 37.11
N MET A 255 -26.14 -29.18 37.48
CA MET A 255 -26.58 -30.42 38.15
C MET A 255 -26.43 -30.27 39.66
#